data_AF-A0A497JU12-F1
#
_entry.id   AF-A0A497JU12-F1
#
_cell.length_a   1.000
_cell.length_b   1.000
_cell.length_c   1.000
_cell.angle_alpha   90.00
_cell.angle_beta   90.00
_cell.angle_gamma   90.00
#
_symmetry.space_group_name_H-M   'P 1'
#
loop_
_entity.id
_entity.type
_entity.pdbx_description
1 polymer ?
#
loop_
_entity_poly.entity_id
_entity_poly.type
_entity_poly.pdbx_seq_one_letter_code
_entity_poly.pdbx_strand_id
1 'polypeptide(L)' 'MRILMYAKGLPVHIKGGMERHIEDLIYGLSRRGYEVVILTTRHPKGITYEERDNVTIYYLGRKPLDYG' A
#
# COMPACT_ATOMS: atom_id res chain seq x y z
N MET A 1 7.44 13.12 -10.98
CA MET A 1 6.90 13.63 -9.70
C MET A 1 6.76 12.46 -8.74
N ARG A 2 7.05 12.67 -7.46
CA ARG A 2 7.01 11.65 -6.43
C ARG A 2 5.84 11.90 -5.47
N ILE A 3 5.05 10.87 -5.20
CA ILE A 3 3.86 10.94 -4.37
C ILE A 3 4.07 10.01 -3.16
N LEU A 4 3.98 10.57 -1.96
CA LEU A 4 3.92 9.81 -0.73
C LEU A 4 2.46 9.69 -0.29
N MET A 5 2.00 8.47 -0.03
CA MET A 5 0.65 8.18 0.42
C MET A 5 0.68 7.42 1.75
N TYR A 6 -0.23 7.81 2.66
CA TYR A 6 -0.51 7.07 3.88
C TYR A 6 -1.82 6.32 3.69
N ALA A 7 -1.77 5.00 3.87
CA ALA A 7 -2.95 4.14 3.80
C ALA A 7 -2.98 3.25 5.04
N LYS A 8 -4.10 3.21 5.75
CA LYS A 8 -4.22 2.33 6.92
C LYS A 8 -4.19 0.86 6.51
N GLY A 9 -4.75 0.54 5.35
CA GLY A 9 -4.87 -0.82 4.84
C GLY A 9 -4.67 -0.88 3.34
N LEU A 10 -4.35 -2.08 2.89
CA LEU A 10 -4.22 -2.49 1.49
C LEU A 10 -4.88 -3.85 1.34
N PRO A 11 -5.16 -4.32 0.10
CA PRO A 11 -5.84 -5.60 -0.13
C PRO A 11 -5.13 -6.81 0.48
N VAL A 12 -3.83 -6.68 0.75
CA VAL A 12 -3.02 -7.70 1.46
C VAL A 12 -3.39 -7.85 2.93
N HIS A 13 -3.97 -6.81 3.54
CA HIS A 13 -4.49 -6.86 4.91
C HIS A 13 -5.93 -7.36 4.90
N ILE A 14 -6.81 -6.65 4.18
CA ILE A 14 -8.26 -6.88 4.16
C ILE A 14 -8.79 -6.52 2.77
N LYS A 15 -9.78 -7.27 2.28
CA LYS A 15 -10.44 -7.00 0.99
C LYS A 15 -11.71 -6.17 1.21
N GLY A 16 -11.55 -4.85 1.28
CA GLY A 16 -12.64 -3.88 1.32
C GLY A 16 -12.67 -2.97 0.09
N GLY A 17 -13.69 -2.10 0.01
CA GLY A 17 -13.82 -1.12 -1.07
C GLY A 17 -12.72 -0.06 -1.04
N MET A 18 -12.34 0.40 0.15
CA MET A 18 -11.27 1.39 0.33
C MET A 18 -9.91 0.84 -0.08
N GLU A 19 -9.58 -0.38 0.32
CA GLU A 19 -8.31 -1.02 0.00
C GLU A 19 -8.15 -1.26 -1.50
N ARG A 20 -9.22 -1.67 -2.18
CA ARG A 20 -9.23 -1.79 -3.65
C ARG A 20 -9.08 -0.45 -4.33
N HIS A 21 -9.78 0.59 -3.85
CA HIS A 21 -9.65 1.93 -4.40
C HIS A 21 -8.21 2.46 -4.30
N ILE A 22 -7.55 2.23 -3.16
CA ILE A 22 -6.14 2.61 -2.96
C ILE A 22 -5.25 1.86 -3.95
N GLU A 23 -5.45 0.55 -4.11
CA GLU A 23 -4.71 -0.28 -5.07
C GLU A 23 -4.86 0.24 -6.52
N ASP A 24 -6.09 0.49 -6.95
CA ASP A 24 -6.37 1.02 -8.28
C ASP A 24 -5.73 2.40 -8.48
N LEU A 25 -5.75 3.25 -7.45
CA LEU A 25 -5.16 4.59 -7.48
C LEU A 25 -3.64 4.53 -7.60
N ILE A 26 -2.94 3.76 -6.75
CA ILE A 26 -1.47 3.72 -6.78
C ILE A 26 -0.93 3.15 -8.09
N TYR A 27 -1.54 2.08 -8.61
CA TYR A 27 -1.13 1.50 -9.89
C TYR A 27 -1.60 2.34 -11.08
N GLY A 28 -2.71 3.06 -10.95
CA GLY A 28 -3.14 4.05 -11.94
C GLY A 28 -2.14 5.21 -12.07
N LEU A 29 -1.63 5.70 -10.94
CA LEU A 29 -0.58 6.73 -10.90
C LEU A 29 0.76 6.20 -11.43
N SER A 30 1.17 5.01 -10.98
CA SER A 30 2.40 4.37 -11.45
C SER A 30 2.44 4.20 -12.98
N ARG A 31 1.32 3.74 -13.57
CA ARG A 31 1.16 3.61 -15.03
C ARG A 31 1.24 4.94 -15.80
N ARG A 32 1.06 6.08 -15.14
CA ARG A 32 1.23 7.42 -15.71
C ARG A 32 2.66 7.95 -15.53
N GLY A 33 3.59 7.15 -15.02
CA GLY A 33 4.99 7.51 -14.80
C GLY A 33 5.26 8.25 -13.50
N TYR A 34 4.31 8.25 -12.56
CA TYR A 34 4.56 8.78 -11.21
C TYR A 34 5.27 7.74 -10.34
N GLU A 35 6.22 8.19 -9.53
CA GLU A 35 6.80 7.38 -8.47
C GLU A 35 5.89 7.47 -7.24
N VAL A 36 5.41 6.33 -6.76
CA VAL A 36 4.48 6.26 -5.63
C VAL A 36 5.14 5.50 -4.50
N VAL A 37 5.19 6.12 -3.33
CA VAL A 37 5.60 5.46 -2.09
C VAL A 37 4.39 5.40 -1.17
N ILE A 38 4.06 4.22 -0.67
CA ILE A 38 3.02 4.00 0.32
C ILE A 38 3.63 3.63 1.66
N LEU A 39 3.09 4.21 2.73
CA LEU A 39 3.30 3.77 4.09
C LEU A 39 2.00 3.16 4.61
N THR A 40 2.04 1.89 5.01
CA THR A 40 0.88 1.14 5.52
C THR A 40 1.21 0.37 6.80
N THR A 41 0.20 -0.20 7.45
CA THR A 41 0.38 -1.08 8.62
C THR A 41 1.23 -2.31 8.31
N ARG A 42 1.59 -3.08 9.34
CA ARG A 42 2.46 -4.26 9.21
C ARG A 42 1.83 -5.30 8.28
N HIS A 43 2.63 -5.90 7.40
CA HIS A 43 2.18 -6.97 6.55
C HIS A 43 1.81 -8.22 7.37
N PRO A 44 0.70 -8.94 7.07
CA PRO A 44 0.30 -10.14 7.82
C PRO A 44 1.37 -11.26 7.85
N LYS A 45 2.17 -11.36 6.79
CA LYS A 45 3.31 -12.30 6.68
C LYS A 45 4.65 -11.74 7.18
N GLY A 46 4.68 -10.56 7.80
CA GLY A 46 5.91 -9.97 8.34
C GLY A 46 6.87 -9.35 7.31
N ILE A 47 6.44 -9.17 6.06
CA ILE A 47 7.18 -8.42 5.03
C ILE A 47 7.30 -6.96 5.46
N THR A 48 8.47 -6.35 5.28
CA THR A 48 8.77 -4.98 5.71
C THR A 48 8.69 -3.96 4.58
N TYR A 49 8.98 -4.39 3.35
CA TYR A 49 8.82 -3.58 2.15
C TYR A 49 8.59 -4.45 0.92
N GLU A 50 7.94 -3.88 -0.08
CA GLU A 50 7.79 -4.43 -1.42
C GLU A 50 8.00 -3.33 -2.45
N GLU A 51 8.55 -3.68 -3.61
CA GLU A 51 8.70 -2.78 -4.74
C GLU A 51 8.21 -3.48 -6.00
N ARG A 52 7.36 -2.78 -6.75
CA ARG A 52 6.82 -3.26 -8.02
C ARG A 52 6.54 -2.07 -8.93
N ASP A 53 7.11 -2.11 -10.14
CA ASP A 53 7.03 -1.00 -11.09
C ASP A 53 7.52 0.31 -10.42
N ASN A 54 6.80 1.42 -10.56
CA ASN A 54 7.11 2.67 -9.85
C ASN A 54 6.39 2.79 -8.50
N VAL A 55 6.05 1.67 -7.85
CA VAL A 55 5.38 1.65 -6.54
C VAL A 55 6.26 0.97 -5.49
N THR A 56 6.56 1.69 -4.41
CA THR A 56 7.20 1.14 -3.21
C THR A 56 6.20 1.13 -2.06
N ILE A 57 6.07 0.01 -1.37
CA ILE A 57 5.19 -0.16 -0.21
C ILE A 57 6.06 -0.46 1.00
N TYR A 58 5.99 0.39 2.03
CA TYR A 58 6.60 0.11 3.33
C TYR A 58 5.53 -0.28 4.34
N TYR A 59 5.74 -1.43 4.98
CA TYR A 59 4.88 -1.99 6.01
C TYR A 59 5.45 -1.68 7.38
N LEU A 60 4.77 -0.81 8.12
CA LEU A 60 5.24 -0.25 9.39
C LEU A 60 4.35 -0.66 10.57
N GLY A 61 4.92 -0.60 11.76
CA GLY A 61 4.19 -0.83 13.02
C GLY A 61 4.25 -2.27 13.54
N ARG A 62 3.41 -2.54 14.56
CA ARG A 62 3.49 -3.77 15.37
C ARG A 62 2.52 -4.87 14.95
N LYS A 63 1.32 -4.51 14.49
CA LYS A 63 0.26 -5.46 14.11
C LYS A 63 -0.29 -5.12 12.72
N PRO A 64 -0.69 -6.13 11.93
CA PRO A 64 -1.44 -5.91 10.70
C PRO A 64 -2.80 -5.27 11.01
N LEU A 65 -3.36 -4.59 10.01
CA LEU A 65 -4.73 -4.12 10.08
C LEU A 65 -5.68 -5.33 10.17
N ASP A 66 -6.53 -5.30 11.19
CA ASP A 66 -7.65 -6.20 11.40
C ASP A 66 -8.89 -5.35 11.75
N TYR A 67 -10.05 -5.72 11.22
CA TYR A 67 -11.34 -5.09 11.56
C TYR A 67 -12.20 -6.00 12.47
N GLY A 68 -11.72 -7.20 12.79
CA GLY A 68 -12.33 -8.16 13.72
C GLY A 68 -11.79 -8.07 15.15
#